data_AF-A0A2S9FWL5-F1
#
_entry.id   AF-A0A2S9FWL5-F1
#
_cell.length_a   1.000
_cell.length_b   1.000
_cell.length_c   1.000
_cell.angle_alpha   90.00
_cell.angle_beta   90.00
_cell.angle_gamma   90.00
#
_symmetry.space_group_name_H-M   'P 1'
#
loop_
_entity.id
_entity.type
_entity.pdbx_description
1 polymer ?
#
loop_
_entity_poly.entity_id
_entity_poly.type
_entity_poly.pdbx_seq_one_letter_code
_entity_poly.pdbx_strand_id
1 'polypeptide(L)'
;MAELLVHEKEMTRARDALAAQRRRMPWTPVDKDYRFDGPEGPATLLDLFAGRRQLIVYRAFMDPDLGDWPRHGCVGCSLMAD
;
A
#
# COMPACT_ATOMS: atom_id res chain seq x y z
N MET A 1 -0.29 -10.51 35.86
CA MET A 1 -0.75 -9.42 34.97
C MET A 1 0.36 -8.44 34.64
N ALA A 2 1.17 -7.95 35.59
CA ALA A 2 2.26 -7.01 35.31
C ALA A 2 3.38 -7.58 34.40
N GLU A 3 3.72 -8.86 34.57
CA GLU A 3 4.75 -9.55 33.77
C GLU A 3 4.36 -9.72 32.30
N LEU A 4 3.10 -10.06 32.02
CA LEU A 4 2.58 -10.16 30.66
C LEU A 4 2.67 -8.82 29.91
N LEU A 5 2.36 -7.71 30.60
CA LEU A 5 2.48 -6.37 30.04
C LEU A 5 3.93 -6.00 29.68
N VAL A 6 4.92 -6.54 30.40
CA VAL A 6 6.34 -6.35 30.06
C VAL A 6 6.64 -7.04 28.74
N HIS A 7 6.25 -8.31 28.58
CA HIS A 7 6.48 -9.06 27.35
C HIS A 7 5.74 -8.47 26.13
N GLU A 8 4.51 -7.99 26.30
CA GLU A 8 3.77 -7.31 25.23
C GLU A 8 4.46 -6.02 24.76
N LYS A 9 5.03 -5.25 25.71
CA LYS A 9 5.82 -4.05 25.38
C LYS A 9 7.13 -4.40 24.68
N GLU A 10 7.79 -5.47 25.07
CA GLU A 10 9.00 -5.96 24.40
C GLU A 10 8.69 -6.32 22.94
N MET A 11 7.63 -7.09 22.68
CA MET A 11 7.17 -7.41 21.33
C MET A 11 6.88 -6.15 20.51
N THR A 12 6.18 -5.17 21.11
CA THR A 12 5.84 -3.91 20.44
C THR A 12 7.10 -3.15 20.00
N ARG A 13 8.07 -2.99 20.92
CA ARG A 13 9.35 -2.32 20.63
C ARG A 13 10.15 -3.06 19.55
N ALA A 14 10.19 -4.38 19.60
CA ALA A 14 10.87 -5.19 18.58
C ALA A 14 10.24 -5.00 17.19
N ARG A 15 8.91 -4.97 17.12
CA ARG A 15 8.17 -4.69 15.88
C ARG A 15 8.47 -3.29 15.34
N ASP A 16 8.51 -2.29 16.21
CA ASP A 16 8.81 -0.91 15.83
C ASP A 16 10.25 -0.77 15.30
N ALA A 17 11.21 -1.44 15.94
CA ALA A 17 12.59 -1.49 15.49
C ALA A 17 12.70 -2.11 14.07
N LEU A 18 12.01 -3.23 13.83
CA LEU A 18 11.96 -3.86 12.51
C LEU A 18 11.31 -2.95 11.45
N ALA A 19 10.20 -2.30 11.79
CA ALA A 19 9.54 -1.36 10.89
C ALA A 19 10.45 -0.16 10.54
N ALA A 20 11.24 0.32 11.50
CA ALA A 20 12.22 1.37 11.26
C ALA A 20 13.36 0.91 10.33
N GLN A 21 13.83 -0.33 10.46
CA GLN A 21 14.80 -0.91 9.53
C GLN A 21 14.22 -1.03 8.11
N ARG A 22 12.97 -1.49 7.97
CA ARG A 22 12.28 -1.57 6.66
C ARG A 22 12.20 -0.22 5.96
N ARG A 23 11.89 0.86 6.70
CA ARG A 23 11.86 2.23 6.14
C ARG A 23 13.23 2.73 5.66
N ARG A 24 14.32 2.15 6.15
CA ARG A 24 15.71 2.46 5.76
C ARG A 24 16.29 1.47 4.75
N MET A 25 15.51 0.51 4.25
CA MET A 25 15.97 -0.37 3.18
C MET A 25 16.36 0.47 1.95
N PRO A 26 17.29 -0.02 1.10
CA PRO A 26 17.68 0.68 -0.11
C PRO A 26 16.46 1.05 -0.96
N TRP A 27 16.46 2.29 -1.44
CA TRP A 27 15.42 2.82 -2.31
C TRP A 27 15.90 2.71 -3.76
N THR A 28 15.00 2.30 -4.65
CA THR A 28 15.24 2.34 -6.08
C THR A 28 14.67 3.66 -6.62
N PRO A 29 15.48 4.48 -7.32
CA PRO A 29 14.96 5.69 -7.97
C PRO A 29 13.91 5.33 -9.02
N VAL A 30 12.89 6.17 -9.14
CA VAL A 30 11.85 6.04 -10.17
C VAL A 30 12.16 7.05 -11.26
N ASP A 31 12.90 6.62 -12.27
CA ASP A 31 13.35 7.50 -13.37
C ASP A 31 12.35 7.57 -14.53
N LYS A 32 11.37 6.67 -14.56
CA LYS A 32 10.38 6.59 -15.63
C LYS A 32 9.30 7.64 -15.43
N ASP A 33 8.99 8.42 -16.47
CA ASP A 33 7.81 9.30 -16.50
C ASP A 33 6.53 8.47 -16.65
N TYR A 34 5.98 8.02 -15.53
CA TYR A 34 4.72 7.29 -15.49
C TYR A 34 3.55 8.24 -15.74
N ARG A 35 2.69 7.86 -16.68
CA ARG A 35 1.40 8.49 -16.94
C ARG A 35 0.29 7.54 -16.54
N PHE A 36 -0.69 8.08 -15.81
CA PHE A 36 -1.86 7.37 -15.32
C PHE A 36 -3.11 8.04 -15.87
N ASP A 37 -4.12 7.24 -16.21
CA ASP A 37 -5.44 7.77 -16.53
C ASP A 37 -6.19 8.06 -15.23
N GLY A 38 -6.64 9.31 -15.08
CA GLY A 38 -7.40 9.77 -13.92
C GLY A 38 -8.74 10.38 -14.32
N PRO A 39 -9.63 10.64 -13.35
CA PRO A 39 -10.96 11.23 -13.60
C PRO A 39 -10.88 12.65 -14.18
N GLU A 40 -9.78 13.37 -13.94
CA GLU A 40 -9.53 14.72 -14.45
C GLU A 40 -8.62 14.72 -15.71
N GLY A 41 -8.38 13.53 -16.29
CA GLY A 41 -7.45 13.31 -17.39
C GLY A 41 -6.12 12.70 -16.94
N PRO A 42 -5.10 12.70 -17.83
CA PRO A 42 -3.80 12.10 -17.54
C PRO A 42 -3.06 12.76 -16.37
N ALA A 43 -2.46 11.95 -15.50
CA ALA A 43 -1.72 12.40 -14.31
C ALA A 43 -0.30 11.79 -14.27
N THR A 44 0.66 12.53 -13.72
CA THR A 44 2.00 11.99 -13.38
C THR A 44 1.97 11.28 -12.02
N LEU A 45 3.04 10.54 -11.69
CA LEU A 45 3.19 9.94 -10.35
C LEU A 45 3.15 10.99 -9.22
N LEU A 46 3.70 12.20 -9.45
CA LEU A 46 3.70 13.28 -8.45
C LEU A 46 2.31 13.87 -8.28
N ASP A 47 1.53 13.99 -9.35
CA ASP A 47 0.16 14.52 -9.28
C ASP A 47 -0.74 13.66 -8.39
N LEU A 48 -0.51 12.34 -8.35
CA LEU A 48 -1.25 11.42 -7.48
C LEU A 48 -1.14 11.75 -5.98
N PHE A 49 -0.10 12.49 -5.56
CA PHE A 49 0.03 12.93 -4.17
C PHE A 49 -0.95 14.04 -3.81
N ALA A 50 -1.47 14.80 -4.78
CA ALA A 50 -2.39 15.92 -4.57
C ALA A 50 -1.94 16.87 -3.44
N GLY A 51 -0.65 17.26 -3.46
CA GLY A 51 -0.04 18.13 -2.45
C GLY A 51 0.22 17.48 -1.08
N ARG A 52 -0.03 16.18 -0.91
CA ARG A 52 0.20 15.44 0.33
C ARG A 52 1.64 14.91 0.39
N ARG A 53 2.10 14.60 1.61
CA ARG A 53 3.43 14.04 1.86
C ARG A 53 3.53 12.52 1.67
N GLN A 54 2.40 11.84 1.48
CA GLN A 54 2.34 10.39 1.40
C GLN A 54 1.25 9.97 0.42
N LEU A 55 1.62 9.06 -0.48
CA LEU A 55 0.71 8.35 -1.36
C LEU A 55 0.48 6.94 -0.80
N ILE A 56 -0.77 6.53 -0.68
CA ILE A 56 -1.15 5.16 -0.34
C ILE A 56 -1.72 4.53 -1.60
N VAL A 57 -1.11 3.45 -2.06
CA VAL A 57 -1.54 2.72 -3.26
C VAL A 57 -2.20 1.43 -2.83
N TYR A 58 -3.44 1.22 -3.28
CA TYR A 58 -4.12 -0.07 -3.20
C TYR A 58 -4.17 -0.69 -4.59
N ARG A 59 -3.75 -1.95 -4.69
CA ARG A 59 -3.78 -2.68 -5.97
C ARG A 59 -4.99 -3.61 -5.97
N ALA A 60 -6.06 -3.17 -6.63
CA ALA A 60 -7.18 -4.03 -6.98
C ALA A 60 -6.80 -4.85 -8.21
N PHE A 61 -6.89 -6.17 -8.11
CA PHE A 61 -6.62 -7.06 -9.24
C PHE A 61 -7.92 -7.37 -9.98
N MET A 62 -7.93 -7.10 -11.28
CA MET A 62 -8.96 -7.50 -12.23
C MET A 62 -8.29 -8.26 -13.36
N ASP A 63 -8.59 -9.55 -13.46
CA ASP A 63 -8.03 -10.45 -14.45
C ASP A 63 -9.09 -11.52 -14.78
N PRO A 64 -9.20 -11.99 -16.04
CA PRO A 64 -10.15 -13.03 -16.43
C PRO A 64 -10.07 -14.33 -15.63
N ASP A 65 -8.88 -14.66 -15.11
CA ASP A 65 -8.67 -15.88 -14.31
C ASP A 65 -9.04 -15.70 -12.83
N LEU A 66 -9.52 -14.51 -12.44
CA LEU A 66 -9.88 -14.17 -11.06
C LEU A 66 -11.40 -14.11 -10.88
N GLY A 67 -12.00 -15.21 -10.42
CA GLY A 67 -13.37 -15.24 -9.91
C GLY A 67 -14.44 -14.97 -10.97
N ASP A 68 -15.30 -13.97 -10.73
CA ASP A 68 -16.46 -13.62 -11.57
C ASP A 68 -16.17 -12.38 -12.44
N TRP A 69 -14.98 -12.33 -13.04
CA TRP A 69 -14.64 -11.30 -14.03
C TRP A 69 -15.61 -11.33 -15.22
N PRO A 70 -16.03 -10.19 -15.81
CA PRO A 70 -15.66 -8.81 -15.45
C PRO A 70 -16.58 -8.19 -14.40
N ARG A 71 -17.58 -8.92 -13.87
CA ARG A 71 -18.55 -8.37 -12.92
C ARG A 71 -17.93 -8.01 -11.59
N HIS A 72 -16.98 -8.82 -11.12
CA HIS A 72 -16.27 -8.60 -9.87
C HIS A 72 -14.77 -8.82 -10.04
N GLY A 73 -13.96 -7.97 -9.41
CA GLY A 73 -12.53 -8.20 -9.28
C GLY A 73 -12.21 -9.35 -8.32
N CYS A 74 -10.92 -9.62 -8.10
CA CYS A 74 -10.51 -10.64 -7.14
C CYS A 74 -11.10 -10.38 -5.75
N VAL A 75 -11.81 -11.37 -5.19
CA VAL A 75 -12.54 -11.29 -3.91
C VAL A 75 -11.65 -10.79 -2.77
N GLY A 76 -10.39 -11.26 -2.70
CA GLY A 76 -9.45 -10.82 -1.66
C GLY A 76 -8.92 -9.39 -1.88
N CYS A 77 -8.87 -8.94 -3.13
CA CYS A 77 -8.37 -7.63 -3.53
C CYS A 77 -9.47 -6.59 -3.74
N SER A 78 -10.74 -6.95 -3.57
CA SER A 78 -11.89 -6.04 -3.65
C SER A 78 -12.58 -5.86 -2.31
N LEU A 79 -12.04 -6.40 -1.20
CA LEU A 79 -12.60 -6.23 0.15
C LEU A 79 -12.84 -4.76 0.53
N MET A 80 -12.03 -3.85 -0.03
CA MET A 80 -12.09 -2.41 0.23
C MET A 80 -12.76 -1.62 -0.91
N ALA A 81 -13.27 -2.29 -1.94
CA ALA A 81 -13.95 -1.68 -3.07
C ALA A 81 -15.47 -1.89 -2.90
N ASP A 82 -16.18 -0.81 -2.58
CA ASP A 82 -17.64 -0.72 -2.63
C ASP A 82 -18.08 -0.38 -4.06
#